data_AF-A0A0M8KMU5-F1
#
_entry.id   AF-A0A0M8KMU5-F1
#
_cell.length_a   1.000
_cell.length_b   1.000
_cell.length_c   1.000
_cell.angle_alpha   90.00
_cell.angle_beta   90.00
_cell.angle_gamma   90.00
#
_symmetry.space_group_name_H-M   'P 1'
#
loop_
_entity.id
_entity.type
_entity.pdbx_description
1 polymer ?
#
loop_
_entity_poly.entity_id
_entity_poly.type
_entity_poly.pdbx_seq_one_letter_code
_entity_poly.pdbx_strand_id
1 'polypeptide(L)'
;MNPDGTVTTTQHAAPVRFQDGEGAWQEYDTTLVEQEDGSIAPAAVPDGVVLAGEVEGSSAEPAPVAEVAAGEDASVAVAWEDSLPAPVLEGSAATYAGAWPGIDLVVHATRDCIIRSLLDTGGFRPLLHPQMR
;
A
#
# COMPACT_ATOMS: atom_id res chain seq x y z
N MET A 1 21.51 -16.07 26.47
CA MET A 1 22.39 -15.88 27.63
C MET A 1 23.55 -15.03 27.14
N ASN A 2 23.75 -13.87 27.75
CA ASN A 2 24.86 -13.00 27.41
C ASN A 2 26.14 -13.50 28.13
N PRO A 3 27.33 -13.12 27.65
CA PRO A 3 28.60 -13.57 28.24
C PRO A 3 28.80 -13.13 29.71
N ASP A 4 28.04 -12.17 30.21
CA ASP A 4 28.01 -11.70 31.60
C ASP A 4 27.01 -12.48 32.49
N GLY A 5 26.35 -13.52 31.97
CA GLY A 5 25.39 -14.34 32.72
C GLY A 5 24.00 -13.74 32.85
N THR A 6 23.75 -12.56 32.25
CA THR A 6 22.39 -12.02 32.15
C THR A 6 21.60 -12.67 31.03
N VAL A 7 20.27 -12.70 31.17
CA VAL A 7 19.35 -13.10 30.11
C VAL A 7 18.61 -11.85 29.67
N THR A 8 18.95 -11.34 28.50
CA THR A 8 18.13 -10.30 27.86
C THR A 8 16.97 -10.98 27.16
N THR A 9 15.75 -10.59 27.54
CA THR A 9 14.52 -10.95 26.83
C THR A 9 13.93 -9.70 26.22
N THR A 10 13.86 -9.68 24.90
CA THR A 10 13.11 -8.65 24.16
C THR A 10 11.72 -9.21 23.87
N GLN A 11 10.68 -8.50 24.30
CA GLN A 11 9.29 -8.82 24.00
C GLN A 11 8.74 -7.79 23.01
N HIS A 12 7.97 -8.26 22.03
CA HIS A 12 7.34 -7.41 21.03
C HIS A 12 5.82 -7.50 21.17
N ALA A 13 5.13 -6.36 21.02
CA ALA A 13 3.67 -6.28 21.12
C ALA A 13 2.93 -6.81 19.89
N ALA A 14 3.66 -7.03 18.79
CA ALA A 14 3.20 -7.63 17.54
C ALA A 14 4.32 -8.55 17.02
N PRO A 15 4.05 -9.51 16.12
CA PRO A 15 5.13 -10.32 15.57
C PRO A 15 6.09 -9.41 14.78
N VAL A 16 7.37 -9.73 14.66
CA VAL A 16 8.35 -8.83 13.99
C VAL A 16 9.11 -9.51 12.87
N ARG A 17 8.90 -10.82 12.71
CA ARG A 17 9.42 -11.63 11.63
C ARG A 17 8.34 -12.60 11.17
N PHE A 18 8.41 -13.00 9.91
CA PHE A 18 7.62 -14.10 9.35
C PHE A 18 8.55 -15.15 8.75
N GLN A 19 7.99 -16.32 8.50
CA GLN A 19 8.68 -17.37 7.77
C GLN A 19 8.14 -17.36 6.33
N ASP A 20 9.03 -17.27 5.35
CA ASP A 20 8.66 -17.30 3.93
C ASP A 20 8.26 -18.72 3.47
N GLY A 21 7.86 -18.85 2.20
CA GLY A 21 7.48 -20.13 1.61
C GLY A 21 8.61 -21.16 1.52
N GLU A 22 9.87 -20.73 1.65
CA GLU A 22 11.06 -21.59 1.68
C GLU A 22 11.49 -21.97 3.10
N GLY A 23 10.82 -21.41 4.11
CA GLY A 23 11.07 -21.68 5.51
C GLY A 23 12.09 -20.74 6.16
N ALA A 24 12.53 -19.66 5.51
CA ALA A 24 13.48 -18.71 6.08
C ALA A 24 12.78 -17.58 6.86
N TRP A 25 13.39 -17.18 7.98
CA TRP A 25 12.87 -16.08 8.80
C TRP A 25 13.29 -14.72 8.23
N GLN A 26 12.32 -13.89 7.89
CA GLN A 26 12.53 -12.55 7.35
C GLN A 26 11.92 -11.50 8.26
N GLU A 27 12.54 -10.32 8.31
CA GLU A 27 11.90 -9.13 8.90
C GLU A 27 10.83 -8.60 7.95
N TYR A 28 9.79 -7.98 8.49
CA TYR A 28 8.76 -7.37 7.65
C TYR A 28 9.31 -6.13 6.95
N ASP A 29 9.15 -6.06 5.64
CA ASP A 29 9.47 -4.92 4.81
C ASP A 29 8.26 -4.58 3.92
N THR A 30 7.59 -3.48 4.28
CA THR A 30 6.41 -3.00 3.55
C THR A 30 6.77 -2.10 2.36
N THR A 31 8.06 -1.94 2.03
CA THR A 31 8.50 -1.11 0.90
C THR A 31 7.98 -1.70 -0.40
N LEU A 32 7.19 -0.94 -1.14
CA LEU A 32 6.61 -1.36 -2.41
C LEU A 32 7.69 -1.38 -3.49
N VAL A 33 7.69 -2.47 -4.25
CA VAL A 33 8.59 -2.67 -5.39
C VAL A 33 7.77 -3.18 -6.57
N GLU A 34 8.13 -2.71 -7.76
CA GLU A 34 7.59 -3.23 -9.02
C GLU A 34 8.19 -4.61 -9.30
N GLN A 35 7.34 -5.53 -9.73
CA GLN A 35 7.66 -6.91 -10.08
C GLN A 35 7.89 -7.04 -11.59
N GLU A 36 8.49 -8.15 -12.03
CA GLU A 36 8.79 -8.38 -13.45
C GLU A 36 7.53 -8.45 -14.33
N ASP A 37 6.37 -8.75 -13.75
CA ASP A 37 5.07 -8.80 -14.44
C ASP A 37 4.33 -7.46 -14.46
N GLY A 38 4.92 -6.40 -13.90
CA GLY A 38 4.33 -5.06 -13.81
C GLY A 38 3.37 -4.86 -12.64
N SER A 39 3.16 -5.88 -11.80
CA SER A 39 2.48 -5.73 -10.51
C SER A 39 3.41 -5.07 -9.49
N ILE A 40 2.83 -4.58 -8.39
CA ILE A 40 3.56 -3.93 -7.31
C ILE A 40 3.25 -4.69 -6.02
N ALA A 41 4.28 -5.09 -5.28
CA ALA A 41 4.11 -5.79 -4.01
C ALA A 41 5.11 -5.30 -2.97
N PRO A 42 4.84 -5.48 -1.66
CA PRO A 42 5.81 -5.17 -0.63
C PRO A 42 6.99 -6.14 -0.68
N ALA A 43 8.19 -5.64 -0.37
CA ALA A 43 9.43 -6.40 -0.48
C ALA A 43 9.48 -7.66 0.40
N ALA A 44 8.88 -7.62 1.59
CA ALA A 44 8.82 -8.77 2.49
C ALA A 44 7.59 -8.71 3.42
N VAL A 45 6.46 -9.24 2.94
CA VAL A 45 5.28 -9.53 3.76
C VAL A 45 4.76 -10.94 3.44
N PRO A 46 4.18 -11.66 4.42
CA PRO A 46 3.71 -13.04 4.24
C PRO A 46 2.43 -13.13 3.42
N ASP A 47 1.55 -12.14 3.53
CA ASP A 47 0.26 -12.11 2.87
C ASP A 47 0.38 -11.43 1.50
N GLY A 48 -0.23 -12.03 0.47
CA GLY A 48 -0.13 -11.64 -0.94
C GLY A 48 -0.81 -10.31 -1.26
N VAL A 49 -0.30 -9.22 -0.69
CA VAL A 49 -0.68 -7.86 -1.06
C VAL A 49 -0.10 -7.56 -2.43
N VAL A 50 -0.98 -7.35 -3.41
CA VAL A 50 -0.61 -7.00 -4.78
C VAL A 50 -1.37 -5.74 -5.18
N LEU A 51 -0.64 -4.76 -5.69
CA LEU A 51 -1.16 -3.54 -6.28
C LEU A 51 -0.94 -3.59 -7.79
N ALA A 52 -1.86 -3.00 -8.55
CA ALA A 52 -1.69 -2.89 -9.99
C ALA A 52 -0.75 -1.73 -10.34
N GLY A 53 0.01 -1.88 -11.42
CA GLY A 53 0.75 -0.78 -12.05
C GLY A 53 -0.21 0.19 -12.74
N GLU A 54 -0.12 0.30 -14.06
CA GLU A 54 -1.16 0.97 -14.85
C GLU A 54 -2.45 0.13 -14.85
N VAL A 55 -3.61 0.79 -14.82
CA VAL A 55 -4.91 0.14 -14.83
C VAL A 55 -5.78 0.73 -15.92
N GLU A 56 -6.28 -0.14 -16.80
CA GLU A 56 -7.29 0.20 -17.81
C GLU A 56 -8.67 -0.23 -17.30
N GLY A 57 -9.36 0.69 -16.62
CA GLY A 57 -10.70 0.49 -16.08
C GLY A 57 -11.75 1.39 -16.75
N SER A 58 -13.02 1.04 -16.60
CA SER A 58 -14.14 1.89 -16.97
C SER A 58 -15.32 1.72 -16.02
N SER A 59 -16.28 2.64 -16.02
CA SER A 59 -17.40 2.55 -15.09
C SER A 59 -18.31 1.34 -15.39
N ALA A 60 -18.25 0.80 -16.61
CA ALA A 60 -18.94 -0.43 -16.99
C ALA A 60 -18.18 -1.70 -16.56
N GLU A 61 -16.85 -1.62 -16.54
CA GLU A 61 -15.93 -2.71 -16.22
C GLU A 61 -14.81 -2.18 -15.30
N PRO A 62 -15.08 -2.05 -13.99
CA PRO A 62 -14.08 -1.63 -13.02
C PRO A 62 -12.95 -2.66 -12.93
N ALA A 63 -11.72 -2.18 -12.78
CA ALA A 63 -10.54 -3.03 -12.73
C ALA A 63 -9.92 -3.03 -11.32
N PRO A 64 -9.33 -4.16 -10.86
CA PRO A 64 -8.68 -4.23 -9.56
C PRO A 64 -7.42 -3.35 -9.53
N VAL A 65 -7.28 -2.54 -8.50
CA VAL A 65 -6.09 -1.70 -8.24
C VAL A 65 -5.25 -2.23 -7.08
N ALA A 66 -5.87 -3.01 -6.20
CA ALA A 66 -5.22 -3.59 -5.03
C ALA A 66 -5.95 -4.85 -4.61
N GLU A 67 -5.22 -5.88 -4.22
CA GLU A 67 -5.76 -7.15 -3.77
C GLU A 67 -4.99 -7.64 -2.54
N VAL A 68 -5.70 -8.25 -1.60
CA VAL A 68 -5.12 -8.89 -0.40
C VAL A 68 -5.64 -10.31 -0.31
N ALA A 69 -4.74 -11.27 -0.15
CA ALA A 69 -5.10 -12.65 0.15
C ALA A 69 -5.87 -12.75 1.50
N ALA A 70 -6.91 -13.57 1.52
CA ALA A 70 -7.79 -13.81 2.66
C ALA A 70 -7.91 -15.32 2.94
N GLY A 71 -6.77 -15.96 3.21
CA GLY A 71 -6.65 -17.42 3.32
C GLY A 71 -6.15 -18.06 2.02
N GLU A 72 -6.30 -19.38 1.91
CA GLU A 72 -5.70 -20.18 0.83
C GLU A 72 -6.39 -19.97 -0.53
N ASP A 73 -7.71 -19.77 -0.54
CA ASP A 73 -8.54 -19.76 -1.77
C ASP A 73 -9.41 -18.50 -1.92
N ALA A 74 -9.14 -17.44 -1.14
CA ALA A 74 -9.94 -16.23 -1.17
C ALA A 74 -9.06 -14.98 -1.16
N SER A 75 -9.58 -13.91 -1.74
CA SER A 75 -8.97 -12.59 -1.73
C SER A 75 -10.01 -11.48 -1.65
N VAL A 76 -9.56 -10.31 -1.24
CA VAL A 76 -10.35 -9.07 -1.21
C VAL A 76 -9.68 -8.07 -2.13
N ALA A 77 -10.40 -7.62 -3.15
CA ALA A 77 -9.93 -6.63 -4.10
C ALA A 77 -10.59 -5.26 -3.91
N VAL A 78 -9.80 -4.21 -4.10
CA VAL A 78 -10.26 -2.84 -4.31
C VAL A 78 -10.28 -2.62 -5.81
N ALA A 79 -11.47 -2.34 -6.36
CA ALA A 79 -11.64 -2.00 -7.77
C ALA A 79 -11.70 -0.48 -7.96
N TRP A 80 -11.33 -0.03 -9.16
CA TRP A 80 -11.42 1.36 -9.59
C TRP A 80 -12.19 1.46 -10.91
N GLU A 81 -12.97 2.53 -11.03
CA GLU A 81 -14.02 2.70 -12.05
C GLU A 81 -13.53 3.43 -13.30
N ASP A 82 -12.27 3.87 -13.34
CA ASP A 82 -11.66 4.59 -14.45
C ASP A 82 -10.26 4.04 -14.72
N SER A 83 -9.58 4.56 -15.74
CA SER A 83 -8.18 4.23 -15.98
C SER A 83 -7.28 4.99 -15.00
N LEU A 84 -6.22 4.33 -14.52
CA LEU A 84 -5.20 4.93 -13.65
C LEU A 84 -3.83 4.80 -14.30
N PRO A 85 -3.01 5.87 -14.27
CA PRO A 85 -1.62 5.77 -14.70
C PRO A 85 -0.80 4.91 -13.73
N ALA A 86 0.40 4.52 -14.14
CA ALA A 86 1.35 3.89 -13.23
C ALA A 86 1.60 4.77 -11.99
N PRO A 87 1.60 4.18 -10.78
CA PRO A 87 1.75 4.94 -9.55
C PRO A 87 3.20 5.34 -9.28
N VAL A 88 3.38 6.40 -8.50
CA VAL A 88 4.67 6.72 -7.89
C VAL A 88 4.78 5.99 -6.56
N LEU A 89 5.89 5.27 -6.35
CA LEU A 89 6.14 4.47 -5.14
C LEU A 89 7.03 5.22 -4.16
N GLU A 90 6.57 5.33 -2.91
CA GLU A 90 7.31 5.94 -1.80
C GLU A 90 7.10 5.11 -0.53
N GLY A 91 8.11 4.33 -0.13
CA GLY A 91 8.00 3.42 1.01
C GLY A 91 6.87 2.41 0.80
N SER A 92 5.85 2.42 1.68
CA SER A 92 4.68 1.54 1.53
C SER A 92 3.52 2.15 0.73
N ALA A 93 3.71 3.33 0.15
CA ALA A 93 2.67 4.08 -0.54
C ALA A 93 2.81 3.98 -2.07
N ALA A 94 1.71 3.68 -2.75
CA ALA A 94 1.55 3.84 -4.20
C ALA A 94 0.57 4.99 -4.45
N THR A 95 1.01 6.02 -5.17
CA THR A 95 0.21 7.19 -5.51
C THR A 95 -0.15 7.19 -6.99
N TYR A 96 -1.43 7.01 -7.30
CA TYR A 96 -2.00 7.12 -8.64
C TYR A 96 -2.49 8.55 -8.85
N ALA A 97 -1.69 9.33 -9.58
CA ALA A 97 -1.95 10.74 -9.80
C ALA A 97 -3.16 10.96 -10.72
N GLY A 98 -3.99 11.95 -10.40
CA GLY A 98 -5.13 12.32 -11.25
C GLY A 98 -6.18 11.22 -11.37
N ALA A 99 -6.32 10.37 -10.35
CA ALA A 99 -7.35 9.34 -10.26
C ALA A 99 -8.75 9.94 -10.49
N TRP A 100 -8.95 11.19 -10.06
CA TRP A 100 -10.03 12.07 -10.51
C TRP A 100 -9.51 13.51 -10.70
N PRO A 101 -10.30 14.43 -11.29
CA PRO A 101 -9.88 15.83 -11.44
C PRO A 101 -9.50 16.47 -10.10
N GLY A 102 -8.20 16.72 -9.92
CA GLY A 102 -7.65 17.30 -8.69
C GLY A 102 -7.63 16.33 -7.50
N ILE A 103 -7.73 15.02 -7.72
CA ILE A 103 -7.71 14.01 -6.66
C ILE A 103 -6.76 12.88 -7.04
N ASP A 104 -5.86 12.54 -6.13
CA ASP A 104 -4.98 11.37 -6.25
C ASP A 104 -5.52 10.22 -5.40
N LEU A 105 -5.38 9.00 -5.92
CA LEU A 105 -5.62 7.79 -5.14
C LEU A 105 -4.29 7.35 -4.52
N VAL A 106 -4.27 7.17 -3.21
CA VAL A 106 -3.10 6.63 -2.51
C VAL A 106 -3.48 5.32 -1.83
N VAL A 107 -2.72 4.29 -2.15
CA VAL A 107 -2.86 2.95 -1.58
C VAL A 107 -1.63 2.66 -0.73
N HIS A 108 -1.85 2.34 0.54
CA HIS A 108 -0.80 1.93 1.47
C HIS A 108 -0.85 0.43 1.67
N ALA A 109 0.28 -0.23 1.39
CA ALA A 109 0.51 -1.56 1.90
C ALA A 109 0.80 -1.49 3.40
N THR A 110 0.12 -2.34 4.14
CA THR A 110 0.48 -2.66 5.52
C THR A 110 0.91 -4.11 5.56
N ARG A 111 1.38 -4.53 6.71
CA ARG A 111 1.83 -5.89 6.92
C ARG A 111 0.75 -6.95 6.70
N ASP A 112 -0.49 -6.62 7.08
CA ASP A 112 -1.59 -7.58 7.16
C ASP A 112 -2.79 -7.17 6.26
N CYS A 113 -2.74 -5.99 5.61
CA CYS A 113 -3.88 -5.40 4.89
C CYS A 113 -3.46 -4.24 3.95
N ILE A 114 -4.43 -3.60 3.30
CA ILE A 114 -4.28 -2.37 2.51
C ILE A 114 -5.17 -1.26 3.08
N ILE A 115 -4.67 -0.02 3.07
CA ILE A 115 -5.43 1.19 3.39
C ILE A 115 -5.51 2.07 2.14
N ARG A 116 -6.71 2.55 1.78
CA ARG A 116 -6.91 3.50 0.67
C ARG A 116 -7.27 4.90 1.17
N SER A 117 -6.73 5.92 0.53
CA SER A 117 -7.06 7.33 0.79
C SER A 117 -7.18 8.11 -0.52
N LEU A 118 -7.99 9.17 -0.50
CA LEU A 118 -8.13 10.11 -1.62
C LEU A 118 -7.58 11.45 -1.16
N LEU A 119 -6.58 11.97 -1.89
CA LEU A 119 -5.94 13.24 -1.59
C LEU A 119 -6.44 14.30 -2.56
N ASP A 120 -7.10 15.33 -2.05
CA ASP A 120 -7.45 16.51 -2.84
C ASP A 120 -6.18 17.35 -3.09
N THR A 121 -5.76 17.42 -4.34
CA THR A 121 -4.63 18.22 -4.83
C THR A 121 -5.07 19.62 -5.29
N GLY A 122 -6.36 19.94 -5.16
CA GLY A 122 -6.94 21.24 -5.45
C GLY A 122 -6.53 22.34 -4.45
N GLY A 123 -5.60 23.19 -4.88
CA GLY A 123 -5.14 24.36 -4.11
C GLY A 123 -6.26 25.31 -3.66
N PHE A 124 -6.62 25.22 -2.38
CA PHE A 124 -7.46 26.23 -1.73
C PHE A 124 -6.63 27.50 -1.49
N ARG A 125 -6.71 28.47 -2.40
CA ARG A 125 -6.41 29.87 -2.05
C ARG A 125 -7.67 30.43 -1.40
N PRO A 126 -7.74 30.64 -0.07
CA PRO A 126 -8.83 31.40 0.49
C PRO A 126 -8.75 32.81 -0.12
N LEU A 127 -9.81 33.24 -0.80
CA LEU A 127 -10.01 34.65 -1.10
C LEU A 127 -10.11 35.36 0.26
N LEU A 128 -9.01 36.01 0.69
CA LEU A 128 -9.06 36.99 1.75
C LEU A 128 -10.08 38.05 1.31
N HIS A 129 -11.27 38.03 1.90
CA HIS A 129 -12.16 39.17 1.85
C HIS A 129 -11.50 40.28 2.67
N PRO A 130 -11.11 41.42 2.08
CA PRO A 130 -10.58 42.53 2.87
C PRO A 130 -11.69 43.04 3.78
N GLN A 131 -11.52 42.88 5.09
CA GLN A 131 -12.35 43.59 6.06
C GLN A 131 -12.00 45.08 5.95
N MET A 132 -12.93 45.85 5.36
CA MET A 132 -12.88 47.31 5.43
C MET A 132 -13.07 47.75 6.89
N ARG A 133 -12.24 48.73 7.29
CA ARG A 133 -12.24 49.37 8.61
C ARG A 133 -13.51 50.16 8.88
#